data_AF-A0A166KUK8-F1
#
_entry.id   AF-A0A166KUK8-F1
#
_cell.length_a   1.000
_cell.length_b   1.000
_cell.length_c   1.000
_cell.angle_alpha   90.00
_cell.angle_beta   90.00
_cell.angle_gamma   90.00
#
_symmetry.space_group_name_H-M   'P 1'
#
loop_
_entity.id
_entity.type
_entity.pdbx_description
1 polymer ?
#
loop_
_entity_poly.entity_id
_entity_poly.type
_entity_poly.pdbx_seq_one_letter_code
_entity_poly.pdbx_strand_id
1 'polypeptide(L)'
;MTLAAKCAMIVQGALHLGDNATDRDAKIAFNAPLVWVKALSLLKNLSTHISKPAELFFDEILEEYEEFLVFLQNLIAEIPTEYLDIKLSVKNIKRPYYARTVELAQQCHKLVQYFVKAKKSSDLLHSLEGALKAAIDALGATTSAMGILALLEYKDENPEGVADAMDKFAEAEKRVKACFETYTMTADASGLSAKMKAALEKDKAKVTKMRERFAKTKKQGKVPGEIKLKIQKPNATELMEYSIDKEATFTAVLWSTLPAADVASITEWRLELGEFPNVKQISLHTQVKDIIDEVGALRFVRGPHVPPVQVDGA
;
A
#
# COMPACT_ATOMS: atom_id res chain seq x y z
N MET A 1 15.61 47.54 23.63
CA MET A 1 15.14 46.62 24.70
C MET A 1 13.94 45.76 24.29
N THR A 2 13.03 46.22 23.43
CA THR A 2 11.83 45.47 23.04
C THR A 2 12.11 44.23 22.17
N LEU A 3 13.09 44.27 21.26
CA LEU A 3 13.39 43.14 20.36
C LEU A 3 14.01 41.94 21.10
N ALA A 4 14.92 42.18 22.05
CA ALA A 4 15.52 41.13 22.86
C ALA A 4 14.45 40.35 23.66
N ALA A 5 13.48 41.07 24.23
CA ALA A 5 12.33 40.46 24.91
C ALA A 5 11.46 39.66 23.92
N LYS A 6 11.20 40.19 22.72
CA LYS A 6 10.45 39.46 21.67
C LYS A 6 11.15 38.16 21.24
N CYS A 7 12.46 38.20 21.01
CA CYS A 7 13.26 37.02 20.65
C CYS A 7 13.22 35.96 21.77
N ALA A 8 13.39 36.37 23.03
CA ALA A 8 13.30 35.46 24.16
C ALA A 8 11.89 34.85 24.29
N MET A 9 10.84 35.66 24.13
CA MET A 9 9.46 35.19 24.20
C MET A 9 9.13 34.17 23.11
N ILE A 10 9.56 34.39 21.87
CA ILE A 10 9.22 33.47 20.77
C ILE A 10 9.97 32.14 20.89
N VAL A 11 11.25 32.17 21.30
CA VAL A 11 12.03 30.94 21.54
C VAL A 11 11.45 30.15 22.72
N GLN A 12 11.09 30.84 23.81
CA GLN A 12 10.46 30.20 24.97
C GLN A 12 9.08 29.63 24.62
N GLY A 13 8.31 30.32 23.77
CA GLY A 13 7.04 29.82 23.25
C GLY A 13 7.21 28.53 22.44
N ALA A 14 8.19 28.49 21.53
CA ALA A 14 8.52 27.30 20.75
C ALA A 14 8.93 26.12 21.66
N LEU A 15 9.74 26.38 22.70
CA LEU A 15 10.10 25.37 23.71
C LEU A 15 8.88 24.84 24.45
N HIS A 16 8.03 25.74 24.94
CA HIS A 16 6.85 25.34 25.69
C HIS A 16 5.90 24.49 24.85
N LEU A 17 5.73 24.82 23.57
CA LEU A 17 4.93 24.03 22.63
C LEU A 17 5.59 22.68 22.31
N GLY A 18 6.92 22.62 22.16
CA GLY A 18 7.66 21.36 21.99
C GLY A 18 7.52 20.40 23.18
N ASP A 19 7.44 20.92 24.41
CA ASP A 19 7.32 20.07 25.61
C ASP A 19 5.86 19.74 25.98
N ASN A 20 4.97 20.72 25.82
CA ASN A 20 3.64 20.71 26.46
C ASN A 20 2.46 20.81 25.49
N ALA A 21 2.68 20.85 24.16
CA ALA A 21 1.56 20.81 23.23
C ALA A 21 0.72 19.53 23.44
N THR A 22 -0.60 19.73 23.54
CA THR A 22 -1.59 18.64 23.57
C THR A 22 -1.74 17.97 22.21
N ASP A 23 -1.47 18.72 21.14
CA ASP A 23 -1.39 18.20 19.78
C ASP A 23 -0.03 17.54 19.53
N ARG A 24 -0.06 16.28 19.09
CA ARG A 24 1.15 15.46 18.88
C ARG A 24 1.98 16.01 17.72
N ASP A 25 1.34 16.55 16.70
CA ASP A 25 2.03 17.01 15.49
C ASP A 25 2.68 18.38 15.71
N ALA A 26 2.01 19.30 16.42
CA ALA A 26 2.65 20.49 16.96
C ALA A 26 3.86 20.12 17.83
N LYS A 27 3.72 19.13 18.72
CA LYS A 27 4.81 18.68 19.60
C LYS A 27 6.03 18.18 18.82
N ILE A 28 5.82 17.42 17.74
CA ILE A 28 6.89 16.93 16.87
C ILE A 28 7.51 18.08 16.07
N ALA A 29 6.68 18.95 15.49
CA ALA A 29 7.13 20.08 14.68
C ALA A 29 8.01 21.05 15.48
N PHE A 30 7.59 21.45 16.68
CA PHE A 30 8.36 22.36 17.54
C PHE A 30 9.62 21.71 18.14
N ASN A 31 9.70 20.37 18.21
CA ASN A 31 10.90 19.64 18.60
C ASN A 31 11.89 19.40 17.44
N ALA A 32 11.53 19.77 16.20
CA ALA A 32 12.38 19.51 15.05
C ALA A 32 13.75 20.22 15.21
N PRO A 33 14.88 19.54 14.90
CA PRO A 33 16.22 20.11 15.06
C PRO A 33 16.42 21.47 14.37
N LEU A 34 15.75 21.68 13.24
CA LEU A 34 15.84 22.92 12.46
C LEU A 34 15.26 24.14 13.21
N VAL A 35 14.24 23.94 14.05
CA VAL A 35 13.68 24.98 14.93
C VAL A 35 14.77 25.48 15.88
N TRP A 36 15.50 24.56 16.49
CA TRP A 36 16.55 24.85 17.46
C TRP A 36 17.79 25.47 16.83
N VAL A 37 18.15 25.05 15.61
CA VAL A 37 19.23 25.69 14.84
C VAL A 37 18.91 27.16 14.58
N LYS A 38 17.69 27.47 14.11
CA LYS A 38 17.26 28.86 13.86
C LYS A 38 17.12 29.68 15.15
N ALA A 39 16.55 29.10 16.21
CA ALA A 39 16.44 29.74 17.51
C ALA A 39 17.82 30.10 18.10
N LEU A 40 18.79 29.19 18.02
CA LEU A 40 20.16 29.42 18.49
C LEU A 40 20.88 30.48 17.66
N SER A 41 20.66 30.51 16.34
CA SER A 41 21.20 31.55 15.46
C SER A 41 20.71 32.93 15.88
N LEU A 42 19.39 33.10 16.03
CA LEU A 42 18.77 34.34 16.46
C LEU A 42 19.30 34.81 17.83
N LEU A 43 19.39 33.91 18.80
CA LEU A 43 19.92 34.23 20.14
C LEU A 43 21.41 34.61 20.10
N LYS A 44 22.20 33.95 19.24
CA LYS A 44 23.63 34.24 19.07
C LYS A 44 23.85 35.62 18.44
N ASN A 45 23.07 35.97 17.42
CA ASN A 45 23.15 37.27 16.76
C ASN A 45 22.70 38.39 17.70
N LEU A 46 21.64 38.16 18.48
CA LEU A 46 21.22 39.07 19.54
C LEU A 46 22.31 39.26 20.61
N SER A 47 22.94 38.18 21.08
CA SER A 47 24.04 38.24 22.06
C SER A 47 25.24 39.01 21.51
N THR A 48 25.56 38.80 20.23
CA THR A 48 26.66 39.49 19.54
C THR A 48 26.38 40.98 19.44
N HIS A 49 25.17 41.39 19.06
CA HIS A 49 24.79 42.80 19.00
C HIS A 49 24.83 43.50 20.37
N ILE A 50 24.41 42.82 21.44
CA ILE A 50 24.47 43.37 22.80
C ILE A 50 25.93 43.53 23.27
N SER A 51 26.79 42.57 22.94
CA SER A 51 28.19 42.55 23.41
C SER A 51 29.11 43.42 22.54
N LYS A 52 28.78 43.55 21.26
CA LYS A 52 29.60 44.17 20.21
C LYS A 52 28.71 44.84 19.15
N PRO A 53 28.11 46.00 19.47
CA PRO A 53 27.10 46.63 18.62
C PRO A 53 27.63 47.13 17.26
N ALA A 54 28.94 47.18 17.06
CA ALA A 54 29.56 47.55 15.78
C ALA A 54 29.70 46.37 14.79
N GLU A 55 29.53 45.13 15.24
CA GLU A 55 29.71 43.92 14.39
C GLU A 55 28.41 43.42 13.75
N LEU A 56 27.24 43.85 14.24
CA LEU A 56 25.94 43.35 13.77
C LEU A 56 24.89 44.45 13.89
N PHE A 57 24.20 44.75 12.79
CA PHE A 57 23.22 45.83 12.76
C PHE A 57 21.87 45.38 13.32
N PHE A 58 21.15 46.31 13.92
CA PHE A 58 19.84 46.02 14.51
C PHE A 58 18.83 45.51 13.47
N ASP A 59 18.88 46.02 12.24
CA ASP A 59 17.96 45.65 11.17
C ASP A 59 18.14 44.20 10.72
N GLU A 60 19.37 43.68 10.74
CA GLU A 60 19.69 42.28 10.40
C GLU A 60 19.04 41.30 11.41
N ILE A 61 19.01 41.69 12.69
CA ILE A 61 18.40 40.88 13.76
C ILE A 61 16.87 40.93 13.66
N LEU A 62 16.32 42.07 13.25
CA LEU A 62 14.89 42.23 13.00
C LEU A 62 14.45 41.34 11.83
N GLU A 63 15.22 41.32 10.75
CA GLU A 63 14.97 40.46 9.58
C GLU A 63 15.01 38.98 9.97
N GLU A 64 16.05 38.53 10.68
CA GLU A 64 16.14 37.14 11.16
C GLU A 64 15.01 36.76 12.13
N TYR A 65 14.55 37.69 12.96
CA TYR A 65 13.39 37.49 13.83
C TYR A 65 12.10 37.28 13.02
N GLU A 66 11.84 38.12 12.01
CA GLU A 66 10.66 37.98 11.15
C GLU A 66 10.74 36.70 10.30
N GLU A 67 11.91 36.34 9.78
CA GLU A 67 12.12 35.06 9.10
C GLU A 67 11.86 33.87 10.01
N PHE A 68 12.29 33.94 11.27
CA PHE A 68 12.04 32.89 12.25
C PHE A 68 10.55 32.78 12.58
N LEU A 69 9.84 33.91 12.73
CA LEU A 69 8.39 33.90 12.90
C LEU A 69 7.66 33.27 11.73
N VAL A 70 7.99 33.67 10.50
CA VAL A 70 7.41 33.09 9.28
C VAL A 70 7.73 31.60 9.21
N PHE A 71 8.94 31.18 9.58
CA PHE A 71 9.32 29.78 9.65
C PHE A 71 8.48 29.01 10.68
N LEU A 72 8.26 29.55 11.88
CA LEU A 72 7.44 28.92 12.91
C LEU A 72 5.96 28.85 12.53
N GLN A 73 5.43 29.87 11.87
CA GLN A 73 4.05 29.87 11.35
C GLN A 73 3.86 28.86 10.21
N ASN A 74 4.93 28.60 9.46
CA ASN A 74 4.95 27.61 8.40
C ASN A 74 5.68 26.33 8.83
N LEU A 75 5.76 26.04 10.14
CA LEU A 75 6.31 24.78 10.64
C LEU A 75 5.45 23.66 10.09
N ILE A 76 6.02 23.08 9.05
CA ILE A 76 5.32 22.29 8.06
C ILE A 76 4.60 21.14 8.76
N ALA A 77 3.27 21.15 8.69
CA ALA A 77 2.48 19.98 8.99
C ALA A 77 3.02 18.81 8.15
N GLU A 78 3.51 17.77 8.81
CA GLU A 78 4.04 16.60 8.11
C GLU A 78 2.91 15.93 7.32
N ILE A 79 3.27 15.21 6.26
CA ILE A 79 2.27 14.41 5.56
C ILE A 79 1.85 13.32 6.55
N PRO A 80 0.55 13.17 6.88
CA PRO A 80 0.12 12.20 7.86
C PRO A 80 0.63 10.80 7.50
N THR A 81 1.18 10.09 8.47
CA THR A 81 1.78 8.76 8.30
C THR A 81 0.84 7.75 7.65
N GLU A 82 -0.46 7.96 7.84
CA GLU A 82 -1.57 7.22 7.29
C GLU A 82 -1.52 7.14 5.76
N TYR A 83 -0.96 8.15 5.09
CA TYR A 83 -0.80 8.13 3.65
C TYR A 83 0.17 7.03 3.17
N LEU A 84 1.24 6.78 3.92
CA LEU A 84 2.18 5.69 3.61
C LEU A 84 1.51 4.33 3.84
N ASP A 85 0.77 4.19 4.92
CA ASP A 85 0.04 2.97 5.25
C ASP A 85 -1.02 2.63 4.20
N ILE A 86 -1.75 3.64 3.68
CA ILE A 86 -2.68 3.46 2.56
C ILE A 86 -1.94 2.91 1.33
N LYS A 87 -0.79 3.51 0.96
CA LYS A 87 0.01 3.06 -0.18
C LYS A 87 0.49 1.61 -0.05
N LEU A 88 0.88 1.21 1.15
CA LEU A 88 1.34 -0.16 1.44
C LEU A 88 0.16 -1.13 1.43
N SER A 89 -0.96 -0.75 2.03
CA SER A 89 -2.16 -1.59 2.20
C SER A 89 -2.83 -1.96 0.87
N VAL A 90 -2.77 -1.08 -0.14
CA VAL A 90 -3.34 -1.36 -1.49
C VAL A 90 -2.76 -2.63 -2.11
N LYS A 91 -1.48 -2.95 -1.85
CA LYS A 91 -0.83 -4.16 -2.39
C LYS A 91 -1.35 -5.45 -1.74
N ASN A 92 -1.81 -5.35 -0.49
CA ASN A 92 -2.22 -6.50 0.31
C ASN A 92 -3.71 -6.82 0.12
N ILE A 93 -4.51 -5.83 -0.30
CA ILE A 93 -5.94 -6.02 -0.53
C ILE A 93 -6.18 -6.72 -1.87
N LYS A 94 -6.75 -7.92 -1.80
CA LYS A 94 -7.12 -8.74 -2.96
C LYS A 94 -8.58 -8.48 -3.36
N ARG A 95 -9.02 -9.16 -4.43
CA ARG A 95 -10.43 -9.13 -4.83
C ARG A 95 -11.28 -9.76 -3.72
N PRO A 96 -12.48 -9.25 -3.44
CA PRO A 96 -13.34 -8.41 -4.28
C PRO A 96 -13.24 -6.90 -4.06
N TYR A 97 -12.29 -6.38 -3.27
CA TYR A 97 -12.25 -4.97 -2.88
C TYR A 97 -11.15 -4.14 -3.55
N TYR A 98 -10.44 -4.75 -4.51
CA TYR A 98 -9.21 -4.19 -5.06
C TYR A 98 -9.45 -2.88 -5.82
N ALA A 99 -10.42 -2.83 -6.74
CA ALA A 99 -10.62 -1.63 -7.55
C ALA A 99 -11.06 -0.44 -6.70
N ARG A 100 -11.93 -0.65 -5.71
CA ARG A 100 -12.33 0.39 -4.75
C ARG A 100 -11.19 0.88 -3.88
N THR A 101 -10.36 -0.04 -3.41
CA THR A 101 -9.16 0.29 -2.63
C THR A 101 -8.20 1.15 -3.44
N VAL A 102 -7.96 0.79 -4.70
CA VAL A 102 -7.11 1.56 -5.61
C VAL A 102 -7.69 2.94 -5.87
N GLU A 103 -9.00 3.04 -6.12
CA GLU A 103 -9.66 4.34 -6.34
C GLU A 103 -9.55 5.22 -5.10
N LEU A 104 -9.89 4.70 -3.90
CA LEU A 104 -9.77 5.44 -2.65
C LEU A 104 -8.35 5.95 -2.41
N ALA A 105 -7.34 5.11 -2.63
CA ALA A 105 -5.94 5.50 -2.51
C ALA A 105 -5.52 6.58 -3.52
N GLN A 106 -6.06 6.55 -4.74
CA GLN A 106 -5.82 7.62 -5.72
C GLN A 106 -6.43 8.95 -5.29
N GLN A 107 -7.61 8.93 -4.67
CA GLN A 107 -8.26 10.13 -4.15
C GLN A 107 -7.49 10.71 -2.96
N CYS A 108 -7.07 9.86 -2.01
CA CYS A 108 -6.18 10.27 -0.92
C CYS A 108 -4.85 10.84 -1.45
N HIS A 109 -4.28 10.24 -2.50
CA HIS A 109 -3.06 10.77 -3.12
C HIS A 109 -3.25 12.18 -3.69
N LYS A 110 -4.38 12.45 -4.36
CA LYS A 110 -4.69 13.78 -4.88
C LYS A 110 -4.80 14.82 -3.77
N LEU A 111 -5.48 14.49 -2.67
CA LEU A 111 -5.59 15.36 -1.51
C LEU A 111 -4.21 15.69 -0.92
N VAL A 112 -3.35 14.67 -0.74
CA VAL A 112 -1.97 14.88 -0.27
C VAL A 112 -1.15 15.73 -1.24
N GLN A 113 -1.27 15.52 -2.55
CA GLN A 113 -0.60 16.37 -3.54
C GLN A 113 -1.05 17.83 -3.45
N TYR A 114 -2.36 18.07 -3.25
CA TYR A 114 -2.89 19.41 -3.07
C TYR A 114 -2.36 20.04 -1.78
N PHE A 115 -2.39 19.30 -0.68
CA PHE A 115 -1.85 19.72 0.61
C PHE A 115 -0.37 20.14 0.50
N VAL A 116 0.45 19.34 -0.20
CA VAL A 116 1.86 19.67 -0.45
C VAL A 116 2.00 20.93 -1.31
N LYS A 117 1.17 21.09 -2.36
CA LYS A 117 1.16 22.30 -3.21
C LYS A 117 0.71 23.54 -2.45
N ALA A 118 -0.22 23.40 -1.52
CA ALA A 118 -0.71 24.45 -0.63
C ALA A 118 0.27 24.76 0.52
N LYS A 119 1.55 24.41 0.36
CA LYS A 119 2.62 24.59 1.35
C LYS A 119 2.30 23.98 2.73
N LYS A 120 1.46 22.94 2.76
CA LYS A 120 1.12 22.18 3.96
C LYS A 120 0.53 23.08 5.07
N SER A 121 -0.40 23.95 4.68
CA SER A 121 -1.16 24.83 5.58
C SER A 121 -1.85 24.03 6.70
N SER A 122 -1.68 24.46 7.95
CA SER A 122 -2.28 23.86 9.14
C SER A 122 -3.81 23.77 9.06
N ASP A 123 -4.44 24.76 8.44
CA ASP A 123 -5.91 24.84 8.32
C ASP A 123 -6.48 23.69 7.47
N LEU A 124 -5.65 23.12 6.60
CA LEU A 124 -6.00 22.03 5.70
C LEU A 124 -5.66 20.64 6.27
N LEU A 125 -4.87 20.57 7.35
CA LEU A 125 -4.34 19.34 7.91
C LEU A 125 -5.45 18.49 8.56
N HIS A 126 -6.28 19.10 9.42
CA HIS A 126 -7.30 18.36 10.17
C HIS A 126 -8.31 17.64 9.25
N SER A 127 -8.67 18.28 8.14
CA SER A 127 -9.55 17.71 7.13
C SER A 127 -8.89 16.53 6.39
N LEU A 128 -7.59 16.62 6.12
CA LEU A 128 -6.79 15.56 5.50
C LEU A 128 -6.65 14.34 6.41
N GLU A 129 -6.29 14.55 7.68
CA GLU A 129 -6.17 13.47 8.67
C GLU A 129 -7.48 12.71 8.83
N GLY A 130 -8.59 13.43 8.94
CA GLY A 130 -9.92 12.82 9.00
C GLY A 130 -10.24 11.95 7.79
N ALA A 131 -9.83 12.38 6.59
CA ALA A 131 -10.01 11.61 5.35
C ALA A 131 -9.07 10.39 5.27
N LEU A 132 -7.78 10.55 5.62
CA LEU A 132 -6.80 9.47 5.58
C LEU A 132 -7.10 8.40 6.64
N LYS A 133 -7.50 8.79 7.84
CA LYS A 133 -7.89 7.87 8.90
C LYS A 133 -9.12 7.04 8.52
N ALA A 134 -10.15 7.69 7.98
CA ALA A 134 -11.33 6.97 7.48
C ALA A 134 -10.97 6.01 6.34
N ALA A 135 -10.02 6.39 5.49
CA ALA A 135 -9.53 5.49 4.45
C ALA A 135 -8.81 4.27 5.05
N ILE A 136 -7.92 4.44 6.02
CA ILE A 136 -7.28 3.30 6.72
C ILE A 136 -8.31 2.40 7.37
N ASP A 137 -9.31 2.95 8.06
CA ASP A 137 -10.37 2.15 8.69
C ASP A 137 -11.09 1.28 7.65
N ALA A 138 -11.36 1.81 6.45
CA ALA A 138 -11.93 1.05 5.36
C ALA A 138 -11.00 -0.06 4.86
N LEU A 139 -9.69 0.23 4.70
CA LEU A 139 -8.71 -0.77 4.29
C LEU A 139 -8.53 -1.87 5.34
N GLY A 140 -8.53 -1.51 6.62
CA GLY A 140 -8.53 -2.46 7.74
C GLY A 140 -9.75 -3.38 7.72
N ALA A 141 -10.95 -2.81 7.59
CA ALA A 141 -12.20 -3.57 7.50
C ALA A 141 -12.21 -4.53 6.29
N THR A 142 -11.71 -4.10 5.13
CA THR A 142 -11.60 -4.99 3.97
C THR A 142 -10.61 -6.12 4.17
N THR A 143 -9.50 -5.87 4.87
CA THR A 143 -8.49 -6.89 5.16
C THR A 143 -9.07 -7.96 6.09
N SER A 144 -9.80 -7.53 7.13
CA SER A 144 -10.54 -8.43 8.02
C SER A 144 -11.61 -9.22 7.26
N ALA A 145 -12.38 -8.58 6.38
CA ALA A 145 -13.41 -9.23 5.58
C ALA A 145 -12.85 -10.32 4.66
N MET A 146 -11.67 -10.11 4.08
CA MET A 146 -10.99 -11.13 3.25
C MET A 146 -10.53 -12.36 4.04
N GLY A 147 -10.25 -12.21 5.35
CA GLY A 147 -9.94 -13.36 6.22
C GLY A 147 -11.15 -14.25 6.47
N ILE A 148 -12.36 -13.70 6.30
CA ILE A 148 -13.64 -14.36 6.59
C ILE A 148 -14.29 -14.88 5.31
N LEU A 149 -14.22 -14.13 4.19
CA LEU A 149 -14.82 -14.53 2.92
C LEU A 149 -13.91 -15.43 2.09
N ALA A 150 -14.39 -16.64 1.78
CA ALA A 150 -13.90 -17.34 0.61
C ALA A 150 -14.24 -16.54 -0.66
N LEU A 151 -13.25 -16.33 -1.53
CA LEU A 151 -13.36 -15.54 -2.77
C LEU A 151 -14.55 -15.96 -3.68
N LEU A 152 -15.00 -17.22 -3.54
CA LEU A 152 -16.11 -17.80 -4.28
C LEU A 152 -17.48 -17.60 -3.61
N GLU A 153 -17.51 -17.27 -2.32
CA GLU A 153 -18.71 -17.08 -1.50
C GLU A 153 -19.21 -15.64 -1.48
N TYR A 154 -18.48 -14.69 -2.09
CA TYR A 154 -18.87 -13.28 -2.23
C TYR A 154 -20.25 -13.10 -2.90
N LYS A 155 -21.35 -13.18 -2.16
CA LYS A 155 -22.67 -12.80 -2.68
C LYS A 155 -22.79 -11.29 -2.53
N ASP A 156 -23.44 -10.65 -3.52
CA ASP A 156 -23.80 -9.22 -3.40
C ASP A 156 -24.64 -8.97 -2.13
N GLU A 157 -25.26 -10.03 -1.59
CA GLU A 157 -26.02 -10.06 -0.36
C GLU A 157 -25.17 -10.59 0.81
N ASN A 158 -24.44 -9.67 1.44
CA ASN A 158 -24.28 -9.55 2.89
C ASN A 158 -23.86 -10.80 3.72
N PRO A 159 -22.72 -11.44 3.48
CA PRO A 159 -22.03 -12.15 4.55
C PRO A 159 -21.53 -11.16 5.62
N GLU A 160 -21.57 -11.55 6.90
CA GLU A 160 -20.93 -10.82 7.99
C GLU A 160 -19.46 -10.50 7.63
N GLY A 161 -19.05 -9.25 7.80
CA GLY A 161 -17.76 -8.71 7.35
C GLY A 161 -17.81 -7.95 6.01
N VAL A 162 -18.77 -8.23 5.12
CA VAL A 162 -18.98 -7.41 3.91
C VAL A 162 -19.67 -6.09 4.26
N ALA A 163 -20.69 -6.13 5.13
CA ALA A 163 -21.45 -4.95 5.55
C ALA A 163 -20.55 -3.88 6.19
N ASP A 164 -19.71 -4.28 7.16
CA ASP A 164 -18.78 -3.37 7.84
C ASP A 164 -17.78 -2.75 6.85
N ALA A 165 -17.20 -3.55 5.94
CA ALA A 165 -16.35 -3.01 4.88
C ALA A 165 -17.10 -2.02 3.97
N MET A 166 -18.38 -2.29 3.63
CA MET A 166 -19.20 -1.36 2.83
C MET A 166 -19.42 -0.04 3.56
N ASP A 167 -19.82 -0.10 4.83
CA ASP A 167 -20.10 1.07 5.66
C ASP A 167 -18.85 1.92 5.86
N LYS A 168 -17.70 1.28 6.13
CA LYS A 168 -16.42 1.98 6.27
C LYS A 168 -15.98 2.67 4.99
N PHE A 169 -16.21 2.05 3.83
CA PHE A 169 -15.96 2.71 2.55
C PHE A 169 -16.90 3.89 2.29
N ALA A 170 -18.18 3.80 2.69
CA ALA A 170 -19.12 4.90 2.57
C ALA A 170 -18.72 6.10 3.46
N GLU A 171 -18.28 5.82 4.70
CA GLU A 171 -17.74 6.86 5.58
C GLU A 171 -16.43 7.45 5.03
N ALA A 172 -15.53 6.62 4.49
CA ALA A 172 -14.31 7.09 3.84
C ALA A 172 -14.62 7.99 2.63
N GLU A 173 -15.57 7.60 1.77
CA GLU A 173 -16.02 8.43 0.64
C GLU A 173 -16.55 9.78 1.11
N LYS A 174 -17.39 9.78 2.16
CA LYS A 174 -17.94 11.00 2.75
C LYS A 174 -16.85 11.92 3.28
N ARG A 175 -15.87 11.39 4.01
CA ARG A 175 -14.75 12.17 4.59
C ARG A 175 -13.81 12.71 3.53
N VAL A 176 -13.49 11.91 2.51
CA VAL A 176 -12.68 12.34 1.36
C VAL A 176 -13.40 13.43 0.57
N LYS A 177 -14.73 13.30 0.37
CA LYS A 177 -15.54 14.35 -0.27
C LYS A 177 -15.51 15.65 0.51
N ALA A 178 -15.75 15.61 1.82
CA ALA A 178 -15.69 16.78 2.69
C ALA A 178 -14.30 17.45 2.65
N CYS A 179 -13.23 16.65 2.53
CA CYS A 179 -11.87 17.16 2.38
C CYS A 179 -11.67 17.89 1.05
N PHE A 180 -12.14 17.33 -0.08
CA PHE A 180 -12.12 18.03 -1.36
C PHE A 180 -12.92 19.35 -1.33
N GLU A 181 -14.07 19.36 -0.66
CA GLU A 181 -14.89 20.57 -0.48
C GLU A 181 -14.16 21.63 0.36
N THR A 182 -13.50 21.21 1.46
CA THR A 182 -12.63 22.09 2.27
C THR A 182 -11.50 22.69 1.43
N TYR A 183 -10.95 21.91 0.51
CA TYR A 183 -9.86 22.32 -0.38
C TYR A 183 -10.35 23.11 -1.60
N THR A 184 -11.64 23.45 -1.66
CA THR A 184 -12.29 24.12 -2.80
C THR A 184 -12.19 23.37 -4.14
N MET A 185 -11.92 22.07 -4.10
CA MET A 185 -11.80 21.17 -5.26
C MET A 185 -13.17 20.58 -5.66
N THR A 186 -14.15 21.46 -5.93
CA THR A 186 -15.56 21.10 -6.15
C THR A 186 -15.80 20.17 -7.36
N ALA A 187 -14.98 20.29 -8.41
CA ALA A 187 -15.04 19.39 -9.57
C ALA A 187 -14.61 17.95 -9.23
N ASP A 188 -13.57 17.76 -8.41
CA ASP A 188 -13.18 16.43 -7.94
C ASP A 188 -14.18 15.88 -6.92
N ALA A 189 -14.73 16.72 -6.04
CA ALA A 189 -15.75 16.34 -5.05
C ALA A 189 -17.04 15.80 -5.70
N SER A 190 -17.52 16.43 -6.78
CA SER A 190 -18.72 16.01 -7.49
C SER A 190 -18.54 14.71 -8.28
N GLY A 191 -17.33 14.44 -8.78
CA GLY A 191 -17.00 13.21 -9.51
C GLY A 191 -16.66 12.01 -8.63
N LEU A 192 -16.41 12.22 -7.33
CA LEU A 192 -15.91 11.17 -6.42
C LEU A 192 -16.87 9.97 -6.33
N SER A 193 -18.15 10.23 -6.08
CA SER A 193 -19.13 9.16 -5.88
C SER A 193 -19.35 8.31 -7.13
N ALA A 194 -19.32 8.94 -8.30
CA ALA A 194 -19.40 8.23 -9.58
C ALA A 194 -18.19 7.30 -9.78
N LYS A 195 -16.97 7.75 -9.42
CA LYS A 195 -15.74 6.94 -9.52
C LYS A 195 -15.75 5.77 -8.54
N MET A 196 -16.14 6.00 -7.29
CA MET A 196 -16.27 4.94 -6.28
C MET A 196 -17.30 3.89 -6.69
N LYS A 197 -18.45 4.32 -7.24
CA LYS A 197 -19.47 3.43 -7.80
C LYS A 197 -18.95 2.64 -9.01
N ALA A 198 -18.22 3.28 -9.92
CA ALA A 198 -17.60 2.59 -11.04
C ALA A 198 -16.55 1.54 -10.60
N ALA A 199 -15.78 1.84 -9.55
CA ALA A 199 -14.83 0.92 -8.97
C ALA A 199 -15.53 -0.30 -8.34
N LEU A 200 -16.65 -0.09 -7.62
CA LEU A 200 -17.50 -1.16 -7.11
C LEU A 200 -18.00 -2.07 -8.22
N GLU A 201 -18.54 -1.51 -9.30
CA GLU A 201 -19.05 -2.31 -10.43
C GLU A 201 -17.93 -3.07 -11.16
N LYS A 202 -16.72 -2.50 -11.23
CA LYS A 202 -15.54 -3.19 -11.77
C LYS A 202 -15.14 -4.38 -10.92
N ASP A 203 -15.17 -4.22 -9.60
CA ASP A 203 -14.91 -5.29 -8.65
C ASP A 203 -15.95 -6.42 -8.80
N LYS A 204 -17.25 -6.09 -8.79
CA LYS A 204 -18.35 -7.04 -9.03
C LYS A 204 -18.18 -7.79 -10.35
N ALA A 205 -18.01 -7.08 -11.45
CA ALA A 205 -17.85 -7.68 -12.77
C ALA A 205 -16.66 -8.65 -12.85
N LYS A 206 -15.56 -8.36 -12.14
CA LYS A 206 -14.40 -9.25 -12.07
C LYS A 206 -14.68 -10.50 -11.24
N VAL A 207 -15.41 -10.38 -10.13
CA VAL A 207 -15.83 -11.53 -9.31
C VAL A 207 -16.81 -12.42 -10.08
N THR A 208 -17.80 -11.82 -10.75
CA THR A 208 -18.75 -12.56 -11.61
C THR A 208 -18.02 -13.31 -12.72
N LYS A 209 -17.08 -12.66 -13.42
CA LYS A 209 -16.25 -13.33 -14.44
C LYS A 209 -15.42 -14.48 -13.86
N MET A 210 -14.87 -14.33 -12.65
CA MET A 210 -14.16 -15.42 -11.98
C MET A 210 -15.11 -16.57 -11.68
N ARG A 211 -16.27 -16.30 -11.07
CA ARG A 211 -17.30 -17.30 -10.79
C ARG A 211 -17.80 -18.02 -12.03
N GLU A 212 -18.07 -17.30 -13.12
CA GLU A 212 -18.47 -17.89 -14.39
C GLU A 212 -17.38 -18.78 -14.97
N ARG A 213 -16.10 -18.40 -14.86
CA ARG A 213 -14.98 -19.27 -15.26
C ARG A 213 -14.99 -20.55 -14.43
N PHE A 214 -15.01 -20.45 -13.10
CA PHE A 214 -15.08 -21.62 -12.22
C PHE A 214 -16.33 -22.48 -12.45
N ALA A 215 -17.50 -21.87 -12.72
CA ALA A 215 -18.75 -22.56 -12.97
C ALA A 215 -18.79 -23.20 -14.36
N LYS A 216 -18.19 -22.59 -15.39
CA LYS A 216 -18.01 -23.21 -16.72
C LYS A 216 -17.09 -24.42 -16.63
N THR A 217 -16.03 -24.35 -15.84
CA THR A 217 -15.17 -25.51 -15.52
C THR A 217 -15.99 -26.63 -14.86
N LYS A 218 -16.98 -26.31 -14.00
CA LYS A 218 -17.88 -27.31 -13.38
C LYS A 218 -18.98 -27.85 -14.32
N LYS A 219 -19.65 -26.98 -15.10
CA LYS A 219 -20.84 -27.32 -15.90
C LYS A 219 -20.51 -28.05 -17.20
N GLN A 220 -19.27 -28.00 -17.69
CA GLN A 220 -18.95 -28.63 -18.95
C GLN A 220 -18.99 -30.15 -18.91
N GLY A 221 -18.93 -30.83 -17.75
CA GLY A 221 -18.87 -32.31 -17.69
C GLY A 221 -17.70 -32.95 -18.46
N LYS A 222 -16.99 -32.17 -19.28
CA LYS A 222 -15.64 -32.34 -19.74
C LYS A 222 -14.77 -31.76 -18.63
N VAL A 223 -14.24 -32.66 -17.81
CA VAL A 223 -12.83 -32.58 -17.47
C VAL A 223 -12.09 -32.40 -18.80
N PRO A 224 -11.60 -31.19 -19.17
CA PRO A 224 -11.04 -31.01 -20.51
C PRO A 224 -9.66 -31.66 -20.49
N GLY A 225 -9.59 -32.96 -20.78
CA GLY A 225 -8.35 -33.73 -20.81
C GLY A 225 -7.58 -33.68 -19.51
N GLU A 226 -8.07 -34.39 -18.50
CA GLU A 226 -7.20 -34.78 -17.39
C GLU A 226 -6.09 -35.65 -17.95
N ILE A 227 -4.85 -35.28 -17.62
CA ILE A 227 -3.66 -36.02 -18.01
C ILE A 227 -3.09 -36.60 -16.75
N LYS A 228 -2.81 -37.90 -16.82
CA LYS A 228 -2.13 -38.63 -15.77
C LYS A 228 -0.65 -38.30 -15.85
N LEU A 229 -0.19 -37.47 -14.92
CA LEU A 229 1.22 -37.15 -14.78
C LEU A 229 1.80 -37.89 -13.58
N LYS A 230 2.97 -38.50 -13.77
CA LYS A 230 3.77 -39.06 -12.68
C LYS A 230 4.64 -37.96 -12.10
N ILE A 231 4.27 -37.48 -10.92
CA ILE A 231 4.98 -36.41 -10.21
C ILE A 231 5.61 -36.99 -8.94
N GLN A 232 6.91 -36.76 -8.78
CA GLN A 232 7.61 -37.02 -7.53
C GLN A 232 7.41 -35.83 -6.62
N LYS A 233 6.73 -36.05 -5.48
CA LYS A 233 6.55 -35.02 -4.46
C LYS A 233 7.87 -34.65 -3.78
N PRO A 234 7.91 -33.46 -3.16
CA PRO A 234 8.99 -33.12 -2.23
C PRO A 234 9.17 -34.20 -1.16
N ASN A 235 10.40 -34.68 -0.99
CA ASN A 235 10.78 -35.71 -0.01
C ASN A 235 10.15 -37.11 -0.22
N ALA A 236 9.45 -37.35 -1.32
CA ALA A 236 8.92 -38.66 -1.67
C ALA A 236 9.92 -39.40 -2.58
N THR A 237 10.23 -40.65 -2.25
CA THR A 237 11.00 -41.55 -3.13
C THR A 237 10.15 -42.12 -4.27
N GLU A 238 8.83 -42.07 -4.13
CA GLU A 238 7.88 -42.65 -5.09
C GLU A 238 7.25 -41.59 -6.01
N LEU A 239 7.07 -41.98 -7.27
CA LEU A 239 6.28 -41.23 -8.25
C LEU A 239 4.81 -41.47 -8.01
N MET A 240 4.04 -40.41 -7.74
CA MET A 240 2.60 -40.50 -7.64
C MET A 240 1.94 -40.03 -8.93
N GLU A 241 0.92 -40.77 -9.36
CA GLU A 241 0.10 -40.40 -10.53
C GLU A 241 -0.97 -39.40 -10.11
N TYR A 242 -0.96 -38.22 -10.72
CA TYR A 242 -1.95 -37.17 -10.53
C TYR A 242 -2.78 -36.98 -11.78
N SER A 243 -4.10 -36.94 -11.61
CA SER A 243 -5.02 -36.50 -12.66
C SER A 243 -5.07 -34.97 -12.64
N ILE A 244 -4.53 -34.32 -13.66
CA ILE A 244 -4.37 -32.86 -13.71
C ILE A 244 -5.01 -32.31 -14.98
N ASP A 245 -5.71 -31.19 -14.86
CA ASP A 245 -6.26 -30.43 -15.99
C ASP A 245 -5.13 -29.97 -16.92
N LYS A 246 -5.20 -30.34 -18.21
CA LYS A 246 -4.21 -29.93 -19.23
C LYS A 246 -4.04 -28.41 -19.36
N GLU A 247 -5.06 -27.62 -19.01
CA GLU A 247 -4.99 -26.16 -19.06
C GLU A 247 -4.40 -25.55 -17.78
N ALA A 248 -4.21 -26.34 -16.72
CA ALA A 248 -3.59 -25.87 -15.49
C ALA A 248 -2.11 -25.54 -15.71
N THR A 249 -1.62 -24.54 -14.98
CA THR A 249 -0.19 -24.26 -14.88
C THR A 249 0.44 -25.14 -13.81
N PHE A 250 1.72 -25.47 -13.95
CA PHE A 250 2.44 -26.24 -12.93
C PHE A 250 2.54 -25.52 -11.58
N THR A 251 2.46 -24.19 -11.55
CA THR A 251 2.26 -23.43 -10.31
C THR A 251 0.97 -23.88 -9.62
N ALA A 252 -0.16 -23.95 -10.32
CA ALA A 252 -1.44 -24.36 -9.74
C ALA A 252 -1.42 -25.83 -9.24
N VAL A 253 -0.70 -26.70 -9.96
CA VAL A 253 -0.46 -28.10 -9.55
C VAL A 253 0.40 -28.16 -8.29
N LEU A 254 1.44 -27.34 -8.20
CA LEU A 254 2.29 -27.25 -7.02
C LEU A 254 1.46 -26.77 -5.80
N TRP A 255 0.62 -25.76 -5.98
CA TRP A 255 -0.30 -25.28 -4.94
C TRP A 255 -1.27 -26.35 -4.42
N SER A 256 -1.75 -27.25 -5.29
CA SER A 256 -2.67 -28.31 -4.87
C SER A 256 -1.97 -29.52 -4.24
N THR A 257 -0.65 -29.63 -4.41
CA THR A 257 0.14 -30.79 -3.97
C THR A 257 1.03 -30.51 -2.77
N LEU A 258 1.34 -29.23 -2.48
CA LEU A 258 2.13 -28.83 -1.32
C LEU A 258 1.31 -28.86 -0.01
N PRO A 259 1.92 -29.32 1.09
CA PRO A 259 1.37 -29.10 2.43
C PRO A 259 1.27 -27.60 2.74
N ALA A 260 0.29 -27.20 3.55
CA ALA A 260 0.07 -25.79 3.93
C ALA A 260 1.31 -25.13 4.56
N ALA A 261 2.20 -25.91 5.19
CA ALA A 261 3.45 -25.45 5.80
C ALA A 261 4.50 -24.97 4.78
N ASP A 262 4.45 -25.44 3.52
CA ASP A 262 5.48 -25.19 2.52
C ASP A 262 5.10 -24.08 1.52
N VAL A 263 3.88 -23.53 1.64
CA VAL A 263 3.32 -22.47 0.78
C VAL A 263 4.20 -21.22 0.71
N ALA A 264 4.84 -20.84 1.81
CA ALA A 264 5.71 -19.66 1.88
C ALA A 264 6.99 -19.81 1.04
N SER A 265 7.39 -21.04 0.71
CA SER A 265 8.60 -21.34 -0.05
C SER A 265 8.35 -21.52 -1.54
N ILE A 266 7.14 -21.27 -2.04
CA ILE A 266 6.73 -21.69 -3.40
C ILE A 266 7.60 -21.15 -4.54
N THR A 267 8.24 -19.99 -4.33
CA THR A 267 9.17 -19.36 -5.29
C THR A 267 10.53 -20.05 -5.37
N GLU A 268 10.86 -20.92 -4.41
CA GLU A 268 12.11 -21.70 -4.35
C GLU A 268 11.99 -23.07 -5.03
N TRP A 269 10.79 -23.40 -5.54
CA TRP A 269 10.51 -24.66 -6.21
C TRP A 269 10.67 -24.51 -7.71
N ARG A 270 11.21 -25.55 -8.32
CA ARG A 270 11.29 -25.70 -9.78
C ARG A 270 10.80 -27.08 -10.19
N LEU A 271 10.36 -27.16 -11.44
CA LEU A 271 9.93 -28.41 -12.05
C LEU A 271 11.05 -28.91 -12.95
N GLU A 272 11.42 -30.17 -12.76
CA GLU A 272 12.41 -30.89 -13.54
C GLU A 272 11.73 -32.04 -14.27
N LEU A 273 12.06 -32.24 -15.55
CA LEU A 273 11.59 -33.34 -16.36
C LEU A 273 12.76 -34.23 -16.79
N GLY A 274 12.58 -35.54 -16.65
CA GLY A 274 13.53 -36.55 -17.07
C GLY A 274 14.26 -37.20 -15.90
N GLU A 275 15.28 -37.99 -16.22
CA GLU A 275 16.14 -38.64 -15.23
C GLU A 275 17.58 -38.15 -15.41
N PHE A 276 18.30 -38.03 -14.29
CA PHE A 276 19.70 -37.64 -14.29
C PHE A 276 20.52 -38.59 -15.19
N PRO A 277 21.40 -38.09 -16.07
CA PRO A 277 21.88 -36.71 -16.19
C PRO A 277 21.08 -35.79 -17.14
N ASN A 278 20.06 -36.29 -17.84
CA ASN A 278 19.32 -35.54 -18.87
C ASN A 278 18.06 -34.87 -18.28
N VAL A 279 18.27 -33.91 -17.37
CA VAL A 279 17.19 -33.20 -16.70
C VAL A 279 16.92 -31.86 -17.39
N LYS A 280 15.68 -31.64 -17.84
CA LYS A 280 15.21 -30.37 -18.40
C LYS A 280 14.44 -29.58 -17.34
N GLN A 281 14.82 -28.33 -17.12
CA GLN A 281 14.09 -27.44 -16.22
C GLN A 281 12.90 -26.81 -16.94
N ILE A 282 11.73 -26.87 -16.30
CA ILE A 282 10.47 -26.35 -16.82
C ILE A 282 10.02 -25.16 -15.96
N SER A 283 9.52 -24.11 -16.64
CA SER A 283 8.89 -22.98 -15.96
C SER A 283 7.58 -23.40 -15.30
N LEU A 284 7.37 -22.99 -14.05
CA LEU A 284 6.12 -23.26 -13.33
C LEU A 284 4.90 -22.57 -13.98
N HIS A 285 5.13 -21.56 -14.82
CA HIS A 285 4.07 -20.86 -15.56
C HIS A 285 3.65 -21.58 -16.84
N THR A 286 4.36 -22.63 -17.27
CA THR A 286 4.00 -23.44 -18.43
C THR A 286 2.70 -24.20 -18.15
N GLN A 287 1.85 -24.34 -19.17
CA GLN A 287 0.63 -25.14 -19.05
C GLN A 287 0.98 -26.62 -19.20
N VAL A 288 0.24 -27.49 -18.51
CA VAL A 288 0.44 -28.95 -18.57
C VAL A 288 0.38 -29.47 -20.00
N LYS A 289 -0.48 -28.87 -20.85
CA LYS A 289 -0.63 -29.29 -22.24
C LYS A 289 0.62 -29.15 -23.11
N ASP A 290 1.54 -28.28 -22.71
CA ASP A 290 2.71 -27.94 -23.53
C ASP A 290 3.86 -28.96 -23.36
N ILE A 291 3.70 -29.95 -22.47
CA ILE A 291 4.74 -30.91 -22.06
C ILE A 291 4.20 -32.36 -22.11
N ILE A 292 2.97 -32.57 -22.60
CA ILE A 292 2.30 -33.89 -22.62
C ILE A 292 3.11 -34.92 -23.41
N ASP A 293 3.75 -34.49 -24.49
CA ASP A 293 4.47 -35.36 -25.41
C ASP A 293 5.94 -35.58 -24.97
N GLU A 294 6.40 -34.90 -23.91
CA GLU A 294 7.77 -35.07 -23.43
C GLU A 294 7.85 -36.31 -22.50
N VAL A 295 8.63 -37.31 -22.91
CA VAL A 295 8.79 -38.58 -22.18
C VAL A 295 9.74 -38.39 -21.00
N GLY A 296 9.21 -38.36 -19.77
CA GLY A 296 10.03 -38.30 -18.56
C GLY A 296 9.22 -38.20 -17.27
N ALA A 297 9.84 -38.51 -16.13
CA ALA A 297 9.26 -38.27 -14.82
C ALA A 297 9.35 -36.78 -14.46
N LEU A 298 8.27 -36.21 -13.93
CA LEU A 298 8.24 -34.84 -13.43
C LEU A 298 8.62 -34.82 -11.94
N ARG A 299 9.54 -33.94 -11.54
CA ARG A 299 10.02 -33.83 -10.16
C ARG A 299 10.00 -32.38 -9.70
N PHE A 300 9.42 -32.14 -8.53
CA PHE A 300 9.55 -30.84 -7.87
C PHE A 300 10.81 -30.84 -7.00
N VAL A 301 11.74 -29.93 -7.32
CA VAL A 301 13.01 -29.81 -6.63
C VAL A 301 13.11 -28.43 -6.00
N ARG A 302 13.64 -28.37 -4.77
CA ARG A 302 13.94 -27.13 -4.08
C ARG A 302 15.37 -26.72 -4.37
N GLY A 303 15.60 -25.50 -4.83
CA GLY A 303 16.95 -25.02 -5.10
C GLY A 303 17.01 -23.53 -5.45
N PRO A 304 18.20 -22.92 -5.41
CA PRO A 304 18.37 -21.53 -5.80
C PRO A 304 17.93 -21.32 -7.25
N HIS A 305 17.34 -20.16 -7.53
CA HIS A 305 16.88 -19.79 -8.87
C HIS A 305 18.09 -19.68 -9.80
N VAL A 306 18.24 -20.65 -10.71
CA VAL A 306 19.16 -20.56 -11.84
C VAL A 306 18.30 -20.32 -13.09
N PRO A 307 18.58 -19.28 -13.90
CA PRO A 307 17.81 -19.01 -15.10
C PRO A 307 17.93 -20.18 -16.09
N PRO A 308 16.87 -20.48 -16.88
CA PRO A 308 16.90 -21.56 -17.84
C PRO A 308 18.00 -21.31 -18.88
N VAL A 309 18.85 -22.31 -19.10
CA VAL A 309 19.82 -22.31 -20.20
C VAL A 309 19.01 -22.31 -21.50
N GLN A 310 19.14 -21.26 -22.30
CA GLN A 310 18.68 -21.26 -23.68
C GLN A 310 19.39 -22.39 -24.42
N VAL A 311 18.64 -23.39 -24.85
CA VAL A 311 19.13 -24.32 -25.86
C VAL A 311 18.89 -23.61 -27.19
N ASP A 312 19.96 -23.04 -27.76
CA ASP A 312 19.95 -22.59 -29.14
C ASP A 312 19.58 -23.78 -30.03
N GLY A 313 18.51 -23.59 -30.82
CA GLY A 313 18.03 -24.59 -31.76
C GLY A 313 19.05 -24.80 -32.88
N ALA A 314 19.38 -26.06 -33.14
CA ALA A 314 19.87 -26.58 -34.41
C ALA A 314 18.71 -27.24 -35.16
#